data_AF-A0A523MEZ6-F1
#
_entry.id   AF-A0A523MEZ6-F1
#
_cell.length_a   1.000
_cell.length_b   1.000
_cell.length_c   1.000
_cell.angle_alpha   90.00
_cell.angle_beta   90.00
_cell.angle_gamma   90.00
#
_symmetry.space_group_name_H-M   'P 1'
#
loop_
_entity.id
_entity.type
_entity.pdbx_description
1 polymer ?
#
loop_
_entity_poly.entity_id
_entity_poly.type
_entity_poly.pdbx_seq_one_letter_code
_entity_poly.pdbx_strand_id
1 'polypeptide(L)'
;MTKHVQDTAPPRSDAVKKWLKQNIGEQKKRHAAIMKEINVNLAPKRVKWYKEFLKNVSTTGFNFNGDMKRIIAKKDLPKPPKRKDQVVY
;
A
#
# COMPACT_ATOMS: atom_id res chain seq x y z
N MET A 1 27.20 34.44 -2.65
CA MET A 1 25.90 33.72 -2.80
C MET A 1 24.94 34.27 -1.76
N THR A 2 23.84 34.87 -2.20
CA THR A 2 22.82 35.49 -1.36
C THR A 2 22.04 34.39 -0.64
N LYS A 3 21.97 34.41 0.70
CA LYS A 3 21.15 33.46 1.47
C LYS A 3 19.69 33.87 1.36
N HIS A 4 18.82 32.97 0.91
CA HIS A 4 17.39 33.21 0.88
C HIS A 4 16.75 32.75 2.21
N VAL A 5 15.67 33.41 2.62
CA VAL A 5 14.90 33.03 3.82
C VAL A 5 14.43 31.57 3.77
N GLN A 6 14.26 31.03 2.56
CA GLN A 6 13.84 29.65 2.29
C GLN A 6 14.93 28.62 2.61
N ASP A 7 16.21 29.03 2.63
CA ASP A 7 17.36 28.14 2.84
C ASP A 7 17.64 27.88 4.33
N THR A 8 16.97 28.61 5.23
CA THR A 8 17.18 28.53 6.67
C THR A 8 15.88 28.29 7.42
N ALA A 9 15.74 27.09 8.01
CA ALA A 9 14.64 26.81 8.89
C ALA A 9 14.76 27.63 10.19
N PRO A 10 13.67 28.26 10.66
CA PRO A 10 13.69 29.01 11.91
C PRO A 10 14.05 28.08 13.10
N PRO A 11 14.79 28.59 14.10
CA PRO A 11 15.19 27.81 15.25
C PRO A 11 13.94 27.35 16.02
N ARG A 12 13.88 26.06 16.31
CA ARG A 12 12.81 25.48 17.15
C ARG A 12 13.21 25.58 18.62
N SER A 13 12.24 25.86 19.49
CA SER A 13 12.46 25.76 20.94
C SER A 13 12.76 24.32 21.36
N ASP A 14 13.41 24.14 22.51
CA ASP A 14 13.81 22.80 22.96
C ASP A 14 12.61 21.92 23.32
N ALA A 15 11.51 22.52 23.78
CA ALA A 15 10.23 21.83 23.95
C ALA A 15 9.71 21.23 22.62
N VAL A 16 9.76 22.01 21.54
CA VAL A 16 9.34 21.56 20.21
C VAL A 16 10.26 20.45 19.68
N LYS A 17 11.57 20.56 19.87
CA LYS A 17 12.53 19.50 19.48
C LYS A 17 12.26 18.20 20.23
N LYS A 18 12.00 18.26 21.54
CA LYS A 18 11.69 17.08 22.37
C LYS A 18 10.38 16.42 21.92
N TRP A 19 9.32 17.21 21.73
CA TRP A 19 8.04 16.75 21.22
C TRP A 19 8.20 16.08 19.85
N LEU A 20 8.96 16.69 18.92
CA LEU A 20 9.18 16.14 17.59
C LEU A 20 9.91 14.79 17.65
N LYS A 21 10.96 14.68 18.48
CA LYS A 21 11.71 13.43 18.66
C LYS A 21 10.80 12.30 19.17
N GLN A 22 9.92 12.60 20.13
CA GLN A 22 8.93 11.65 20.65
C GLN A 22 7.95 11.21 19.55
N ASN A 23 7.36 12.16 18.83
CA ASN A 23 6.40 11.88 17.76
C ASN A 23 7.01 11.05 16.63
N ILE A 24 8.24 11.38 16.20
CA ILE A 24 8.94 10.59 15.17
C ILE A 24 9.15 9.15 15.66
N GLY A 25 9.52 8.97 16.93
CA GLY A 25 9.67 7.65 17.53
C GLY A 25 8.36 6.85 17.52
N GLU A 26 7.25 7.48 17.91
CA GLU A 26 5.93 6.86 17.90
C GLU A 26 5.46 6.52 16.48
N GLN A 27 5.63 7.43 15.52
CA GLN A 27 5.23 7.21 14.14
C GLN A 27 6.01 6.07 13.50
N LYS A 28 7.33 5.97 13.76
CA LYS A 28 8.13 4.83 13.30
C LYS A 28 7.63 3.50 13.86
N LYS A 29 7.24 3.47 15.14
CA LYS A 29 6.65 2.27 15.77
C LYS A 29 5.31 1.89 15.13
N ARG A 30 4.40 2.86 14.94
CA ARG A 30 3.11 2.64 14.28
C ARG A 30 3.29 2.14 12.85
N HIS A 31 4.17 2.78 12.08
CA HIS A 31 4.49 2.37 10.72
C HIS A 31 5.02 0.93 10.67
N ALA A 32 5.96 0.57 11.55
CA ALA A 32 6.49 -0.81 11.61
C ALA A 32 5.39 -1.84 11.91
N ALA A 33 4.46 -1.52 12.82
CA ALA A 33 3.32 -2.38 13.14
C ALA A 33 2.38 -2.56 11.93
N ILE A 34 2.02 -1.47 11.26
CA ILE A 34 1.18 -1.49 10.05
C ILE A 34 1.85 -2.30 8.94
N MET A 35 3.14 -2.10 8.72
CA MET A 35 3.90 -2.83 7.70
C MET A 35 3.93 -4.33 7.98
N LYS A 36 4.05 -4.74 9.25
CA LYS A 36 3.94 -6.15 9.64
C LYS A 36 2.55 -6.70 9.36
N GLU A 37 1.50 -5.97 9.76
CA GLU A 37 0.12 -6.40 9.57
C GLU A 37 -0.21 -6.60 8.08
N ILE A 38 0.11 -5.61 7.24
CA ILE A 38 -0.21 -5.63 5.81
C ILE A 38 0.64 -6.63 5.02
N ASN A 39 1.94 -6.67 5.28
CA ASN A 39 2.87 -7.43 4.42
C ASN A 39 3.11 -8.85 4.93
N VAL A 40 2.90 -9.13 6.21
CA VAL A 40 3.12 -10.46 6.81
C VAL A 40 1.79 -11.11 7.15
N ASN A 41 0.98 -10.48 8.01
CA ASN A 41 -0.22 -11.13 8.56
C ASN A 41 -1.34 -11.25 7.51
N LEU A 42 -1.54 -10.21 6.70
CA LEU A 42 -2.57 -10.18 5.66
C LEU A 42 -2.16 -10.92 4.37
N ALA A 43 -0.86 -11.15 4.14
CA ALA A 43 -0.36 -11.70 2.88
C ALA A 43 -1.00 -13.04 2.48
N PRO A 44 -1.15 -14.04 3.37
CA PRO A 44 -1.80 -15.30 3.01
C PRO A 44 -3.27 -15.12 2.59
N LYS A 45 -3.99 -14.20 3.25
CA LYS A 45 -5.39 -13.89 2.95
C LYS A 45 -5.52 -13.19 1.59
N ARG A 46 -4.61 -12.25 1.30
CA ARG A 46 -4.55 -11.55 0.02
C ARG A 46 -4.32 -12.50 -1.16
N VAL A 47 -3.46 -13.50 -1.01
CA VAL A 47 -3.27 -14.55 -2.03
C VAL A 47 -4.55 -15.32 -2.30
N LYS A 48 -5.34 -15.63 -1.26
CA LYS A 48 -6.65 -16.30 -1.44
C LYS A 48 -7.61 -15.42 -2.21
N TRP A 49 -7.71 -14.14 -1.86
CA TRP A 49 -8.56 -13.17 -2.58
C TRP A 49 -8.20 -13.04 -4.05
N TYR A 50 -6.90 -12.98 -4.40
CA TYR A 50 -6.49 -12.95 -5.80
C TYR A 50 -6.90 -14.21 -6.55
N LYS A 51 -6.73 -15.39 -5.95
CA LYS A 51 -7.17 -16.66 -6.58
C LYS A 51 -8.68 -16.70 -6.77
N GLU A 52 -9.45 -16.29 -5.76
CA GLU A 52 -10.92 -16.23 -5.83
C GLU A 52 -11.39 -15.24 -6.88
N PHE A 53 -10.81 -14.04 -6.92
CA PHE A 53 -11.14 -13.03 -7.92
C PHE A 53 -10.86 -13.53 -9.33
N LEU A 54 -9.64 -14.05 -9.60
CA LEU A 54 -9.27 -14.56 -10.93
C LEU A 54 -10.11 -15.77 -11.35
N LYS A 55 -10.53 -16.61 -10.40
CA LYS A 55 -11.51 -17.67 -10.64
C LYS A 55 -12.84 -17.06 -11.08
N ASN A 56 -13.38 -16.12 -10.32
CA ASN A 56 -14.70 -15.55 -10.57
C ASN A 56 -14.80 -14.84 -11.91
N VAL A 57 -13.79 -14.03 -12.29
CA VAL A 57 -13.79 -13.34 -13.60
C VAL A 57 -13.63 -14.27 -14.79
N SER A 58 -13.11 -15.49 -14.58
CA SER A 58 -12.95 -16.51 -15.63
C SER A 58 -14.04 -17.58 -15.66
N THR A 59 -14.85 -17.71 -14.60
CA THR A 59 -16.01 -18.63 -14.58
C THR A 59 -17.31 -17.87 -14.68
N THR A 60 -17.56 -16.98 -13.74
CA THR A 60 -18.80 -16.21 -13.66
C THR A 60 -18.75 -15.04 -14.63
N GLY A 61 -17.59 -14.39 -14.77
CA GLY A 61 -17.45 -13.15 -15.53
C GLY A 61 -17.83 -11.91 -14.71
N PHE A 62 -17.77 -10.74 -15.34
CA PHE A 62 -18.11 -9.45 -14.75
C PHE A 62 -19.00 -8.65 -15.70
N ASN A 63 -19.77 -7.71 -15.16
CA ASN A 63 -20.59 -6.81 -15.98
C ASN A 63 -19.68 -5.76 -16.63
N PHE A 64 -19.57 -5.81 -17.96
CA PHE A 64 -18.75 -4.89 -18.73
C PHE A 64 -19.55 -3.65 -19.15
N ASN A 65 -20.83 -3.85 -19.47
CA ASN A 65 -21.82 -2.82 -19.70
C ASN A 65 -23.17 -3.32 -19.13
N GLY A 66 -24.15 -2.43 -18.91
CA GLY A 66 -25.39 -2.71 -18.16
C GLY A 66 -25.94 -4.13 -18.31
N ASP A 67 -26.15 -4.57 -19.56
CA ASP A 67 -26.68 -5.91 -19.88
C ASP A 67 -25.63 -6.90 -20.40
N MET A 68 -24.38 -6.45 -20.59
CA MET A 68 -23.32 -7.26 -21.19
C MET A 68 -22.36 -7.81 -20.14
N LYS A 69 -22.38 -9.13 -19.97
CA LYS A 69 -21.42 -9.85 -19.15
C LYS A 69 -20.23 -10.31 -19.98
N ARG A 70 -19.02 -10.12 -19.47
CA ARG A 70 -17.78 -10.61 -20.09
C ARG A 70 -17.09 -11.63 -19.20
N ILE A 71 -16.72 -12.76 -19.79
CA ILE A 71 -15.90 -13.80 -19.16
C ILE A 71 -14.49 -13.68 -19.73
N ILE A 72 -13.47 -13.64 -18.87
CA ILE A 72 -12.07 -13.60 -19.28
C ILE A 72 -11.56 -15.02 -19.47
N ALA A 73 -11.01 -15.33 -20.64
CA ALA A 73 -10.43 -16.64 -20.89
C ALA A 73 -9.23 -16.87 -19.95
N LYS A 74 -9.06 -18.11 -19.47
CA LYS A 74 -7.99 -18.45 -18.51
C LYS A 74 -6.57 -18.12 -19.02
N LYS A 75 -6.36 -18.17 -20.34
CA LYS A 75 -5.10 -17.81 -21.00
C LYS A 75 -4.74 -16.33 -20.89
N ASP A 76 -5.74 -15.47 -20.71
CA ASP A 76 -5.59 -14.02 -20.64
C ASP A 76 -5.50 -13.53 -19.18
N LEU A 77 -5.57 -14.44 -18.21
CA LEU A 77 -5.42 -14.10 -16.81
C LEU A 77 -3.96 -13.75 -16.48
N PRO A 78 -3.72 -12.75 -15.62
CA PRO A 78 -2.39 -12.42 -15.16
C PRO A 78 -1.79 -13.57 -14.35
N LYS A 79 -0.49 -13.81 -14.56
CA LYS A 79 0.28 -14.73 -13.74
C LYS A 79 0.63 -14.07 -12.40
N PRO A 80 0.67 -14.84 -11.30
CA PRO A 80 1.07 -14.28 -10.01
C PRO A 80 2.50 -13.74 -10.07
N PRO A 81 2.75 -12.55 -9.50
CA PRO A 81 4.08 -11.97 -9.49
C PRO A 81 5.05 -12.82 -8.68
N LYS A 82 6.32 -12.87 -9.09
CA LYS A 82 7.39 -13.57 -8.35
C LYS A 82 7.88 -12.79 -7.12
N ARG A 83 7.56 -11.50 -7.05
CA ARG A 83 7.96 -10.60 -5.96
C ARG A 83 6.90 -10.56 -4.85
N LYS A 84 7.31 -10.19 -3.65
CA LYS A 84 6.38 -9.90 -2.55
C LYS A 84 5.56 -8.66 -2.90
N ASP A 85 4.29 -8.66 -2.51
CA ASP A 85 3.47 -7.45 -2.55
C ASP A 85 4.08 -6.40 -1.61
N GLN A 86 4.16 -5.16 -2.09
CA GLN A 86 4.60 -4.02 -1.31
C GLN A 86 3.59 -2.91 -1.50
N VAL A 87 3.15 -2.31 -0.40
CA VAL A 87 2.37 -1.07 -0.46
C VAL A 87 3.37 0.08 -0.55
N VAL A 88 3.33 0.82 -1.65
CA VAL A 88 4.11 2.03 -1.87
C VAL A 88 3.12 3.19 -1.84
N TYR A 89 3.33 4.16 -0.95
CA TYR A 89 2.55 5.40 -0.82
C TYR A 89 3.41 6.59 -1.19
#